data_AF-A0A7C7GU61-F1
#
_entry.id   AF-A0A7C7GU61-F1
#
_cell.length_a   1.000
_cell.length_b   1.000
_cell.length_c   1.000
_cell.angle_alpha   90.00
_cell.angle_beta   90.00
_cell.angle_gamma   90.00
#
_symmetry.space_group_name_H-M   'P 1'
#
loop_
_entity.id
_entity.type
_entity.pdbx_description
1 polymer ?
#
loop_
_entity_poly.entity_id
_entity_poly.type
_entity_poly.pdbx_seq_one_letter_code
_entity_poly.pdbx_strand_id
1 'polypeptide(L)'
;MKVYKGQVRWGDSFQELADCWGEAGFCEVLRGANQLSWLYDDDQRGPVLLHEYDRCNDSDREGWVWHVQELKQEARLALFANEVPPNESPWIYWPRHIQEVTQVCDKGILSYDERDCHSIFIGAAENPVQYVNRTKFDWGLCVDNFDFSVNLFSKNPHKYSNLEFLKLIRRARFGLSLEGYGPKCQRDIEYMANGVVPVFTWDTFNDYHNPLQEDVHYLYARHPREVKEKIAATSKEKWQEMSNNCVEWFNKNCSIEGSFKTTMEIISK
;
A
#
# COMPACT_ATOMS: atom_id res chain seq x y z
N MET A 1 25.97 -0.69 -1.32
CA MET A 1 24.70 -0.21 -1.89
C MET A 1 24.22 1.04 -1.18
N LYS A 2 23.69 2.01 -1.94
CA LYS A 2 23.22 3.29 -1.44
C LYS A 2 21.83 3.60 -2.00
N VAL A 3 20.96 4.16 -1.17
CA VAL A 3 19.66 4.70 -1.59
C VAL A 3 19.69 6.21 -1.41
N TYR A 4 19.51 6.95 -2.51
CA TYR A 4 19.35 8.39 -2.50
C TYR A 4 17.87 8.70 -2.54
N LYS A 5 17.31 9.17 -1.43
CA LYS A 5 15.89 9.46 -1.35
C LYS A 5 15.54 10.78 -2.02
N GLY A 6 14.40 10.81 -2.71
CA GLY A 6 13.88 12.02 -3.34
C GLY A 6 13.61 13.15 -2.35
N GLN A 7 13.83 14.40 -2.78
CA GLN A 7 13.43 15.60 -2.05
C GLN A 7 11.92 15.80 -2.14
N VAL A 8 11.20 15.24 -1.16
CA VAL A 8 9.76 15.42 -1.04
C VAL A 8 9.40 16.56 -0.08
N ARG A 9 8.31 17.28 -0.37
CA ARG A 9 7.83 18.41 0.46
C ARG A 9 7.14 17.96 1.75
N TRP A 10 6.76 16.69 1.85
CA TRP A 10 6.00 16.13 2.97
C TRP A 10 6.68 14.83 3.41
N GLY A 11 6.45 14.39 4.65
CA GLY A 11 6.92 13.08 5.12
C GLY A 11 6.22 11.98 4.35
N ASP A 12 6.75 11.65 3.17
CA ASP A 12 6.24 10.58 2.35
C ASP A 12 6.61 9.25 3.01
N SER A 13 5.64 8.36 3.07
CA SER A 13 5.74 7.00 3.59
C SER A 13 6.95 6.20 3.07
N PHE A 14 7.38 6.41 1.82
CA PHE A 14 8.58 5.73 1.32
C PHE A 14 9.84 6.21 2.03
N GLN A 15 9.90 7.49 2.39
CA GLN A 15 11.07 8.07 3.03
C GLN A 15 11.32 7.44 4.40
N GLU A 16 10.23 7.15 5.13
CA GLU A 16 10.26 6.40 6.39
C GLU A 16 10.74 4.95 6.15
N LEU A 17 10.22 4.27 5.13
CA LEU A 17 10.66 2.92 4.79
C LEU A 17 12.16 2.85 4.45
N ALA A 18 12.63 3.80 3.62
CA ALA A 18 14.04 3.88 3.26
C ALA A 18 14.91 4.16 4.49
N ASP A 19 14.50 5.06 5.39
CA ASP A 19 15.21 5.27 6.67
C ASP A 19 15.28 3.98 7.49
N CYS A 20 14.17 3.22 7.58
CA CYS A 20 14.15 1.93 8.26
C CYS A 20 15.12 0.91 7.62
N TRP A 21 15.28 0.91 6.30
CA TRP A 21 16.31 0.07 5.65
C TRP A 21 17.72 0.47 6.06
N GLY A 22 17.99 1.78 6.18
CA GLY A 22 19.26 2.30 6.67
C GLY A 22 19.53 1.92 8.12
N GLU A 23 18.55 2.11 9.00
CA GLU A 23 18.61 1.76 10.42
C GLU A 23 18.82 0.26 10.65
N ALA A 24 18.22 -0.58 9.81
CA ALA A 24 18.41 -2.03 9.82
C ALA A 24 19.77 -2.48 9.25
N GLY A 25 20.57 -1.56 8.70
CA GLY A 25 21.89 -1.84 8.14
C GLY A 25 21.86 -2.49 6.75
N PHE A 26 20.74 -2.42 6.03
CA PHE A 26 20.59 -3.01 4.71
C PHE A 26 21.25 -2.16 3.60
N CYS A 27 21.25 -0.84 3.75
CA CYS A 27 21.90 0.08 2.83
C CYS A 27 22.34 1.38 3.51
N GLU A 28 23.18 2.18 2.83
CA GLU A 28 23.41 3.57 3.20
C GLU A 28 22.29 4.44 2.62
N VAL A 29 21.62 5.25 3.45
CA VAL A 29 20.52 6.12 3.01
C VAL A 29 20.99 7.57 3.00
N LEU A 30 20.89 8.21 1.84
CA LEU A 30 21.37 9.55 1.58
C LEU A 30 20.24 10.43 1.06
N ARG A 31 20.38 11.75 1.22
CA ARG A 31 19.48 12.71 0.57
C ARG A 31 19.84 12.87 -0.89
N GLY A 32 18.87 12.69 -1.77
CA GLY A 32 18.99 12.95 -3.20
C GLY A 32 19.04 14.43 -3.54
N ALA A 33 19.50 14.72 -4.75
CA ALA A 33 19.55 16.08 -5.31
C ALA A 33 18.24 16.48 -6.00
N ASN A 34 17.41 15.51 -6.38
CA ASN A 34 16.14 15.70 -7.08
C ASN A 34 14.98 15.05 -6.29
N GLN A 35 13.77 15.09 -6.84
CA GLN A 35 12.58 14.55 -6.18
C GLN A 35 12.43 13.03 -6.32
N LEU A 36 13.35 12.36 -7.01
CA LEU A 36 13.25 10.93 -7.29
C LEU A 36 14.16 10.15 -6.34
N SER A 37 13.69 8.95 -6.00
CA SER A 37 14.48 8.01 -5.21
C SER A 37 15.27 7.09 -6.13
N TRP A 38 16.55 6.89 -5.83
CA TRP A 38 17.48 6.10 -6.64
C TRP A 38 18.22 5.09 -5.79
N LEU A 39 18.40 3.88 -6.31
CA LEU A 39 19.24 2.86 -5.74
C LEU A 39 20.50 2.70 -6.59
N TYR A 40 21.65 2.85 -5.94
CA TYR A 40 22.97 2.60 -6.50
C TYR A 40 23.55 1.35 -5.85
N ASP A 41 23.65 0.29 -6.63
CA ASP A 41 24.41 -0.91 -6.31
C ASP A 41 25.75 -0.90 -7.05
N ASP A 42 26.47 -2.02 -7.00
CA ASP A 42 27.78 -2.15 -7.67
C ASP A 42 27.62 -2.52 -9.17
N ASP A 43 26.41 -2.47 -9.72
CA ASP A 43 26.15 -2.78 -11.13
C ASP A 43 26.55 -1.62 -12.03
N GLN A 44 27.47 -1.90 -12.96
CA GLN A 44 28.00 -0.89 -13.88
C GLN A 44 26.99 -0.44 -14.95
N ARG A 45 25.85 -1.12 -15.10
CA ARG A 45 24.80 -0.74 -16.07
C ARG A 45 24.06 0.54 -15.68
N GLY A 46 24.18 0.99 -14.43
CA GLY A 46 23.58 2.24 -13.95
C GLY A 46 22.66 2.06 -12.74
N PRO A 47 22.11 3.14 -12.20
CA PRO A 47 21.23 3.11 -11.03
C PRO A 47 19.84 2.55 -11.37
N VAL A 48 19.10 2.18 -10.32
CA VAL A 48 17.70 1.79 -10.39
C VAL A 48 16.83 2.95 -9.90
N LEU A 49 15.84 3.35 -10.71
CA LEU A 49 14.82 4.32 -10.30
C LEU A 49 13.79 3.63 -9.39
N LEU A 50 13.55 4.21 -8.23
CA LEU A 50 12.52 3.79 -7.27
C LEU A 50 11.36 4.79 -7.34
N HIS A 51 10.36 4.52 -8.19
CA HIS A 51 9.25 5.43 -8.44
C HIS A 51 8.14 5.23 -7.39
N GLU A 52 8.13 6.10 -6.38
CA GLU A 52 7.23 6.04 -5.22
C GLU A 52 5.87 6.73 -5.39
N TYR A 53 5.65 7.45 -6.48
CA TYR A 53 4.42 8.24 -6.67
C TYR A 53 3.22 7.40 -7.12
N ASP A 54 2.03 7.86 -6.72
CA ASP A 54 0.74 7.24 -7.05
C ASP A 54 0.47 7.13 -8.55
N ARG A 55 0.90 8.14 -9.33
CA ARG A 55 0.67 8.24 -10.76
C ARG A 55 1.93 8.70 -11.49
N CYS A 56 2.10 8.22 -12.72
CA CYS A 56 3.24 8.58 -13.58
C CYS A 56 3.09 9.98 -14.21
N ASN A 57 1.85 10.47 -14.33
CA ASN A 57 1.52 11.77 -14.92
C ASN A 57 0.94 12.75 -13.90
N ASP A 58 1.37 12.70 -12.64
CA ASP A 58 0.89 13.64 -11.61
C ASP A 58 1.42 15.06 -11.89
N SER A 59 0.80 15.73 -12.87
CA SER A 59 1.11 17.07 -13.35
C SER A 59 0.63 18.18 -12.42
N ASP A 60 -0.16 17.82 -11.40
CA ASP A 60 -0.83 18.78 -10.51
C ASP A 60 0.12 19.32 -9.43
N ARG A 61 1.33 18.75 -9.30
CA ARG A 61 2.42 19.34 -8.51
C ARG A 61 3.22 20.35 -9.36
N GLU A 62 2.65 21.54 -9.52
CA GLU A 62 3.33 22.77 -9.96
C GLU A 62 4.28 22.62 -11.18
N GLY A 63 3.73 22.29 -12.36
CA GLY A 63 4.35 22.68 -13.64
C GLY A 63 5.53 21.84 -14.13
N TRP A 64 5.83 20.69 -13.49
CA TRP A 64 6.83 19.75 -14.00
C TRP A 64 6.12 18.51 -14.55
N VAL A 65 5.83 18.51 -15.84
CA VAL A 65 5.46 17.29 -16.56
C VAL A 65 6.74 16.45 -16.64
N TRP A 66 6.98 15.62 -15.64
CA TRP A 66 8.00 14.60 -15.77
C TRP A 66 7.44 13.52 -16.69
N HIS A 67 7.90 13.49 -17.93
CA HIS A 67 7.82 12.25 -18.66
C HIS A 67 8.78 11.30 -17.96
N VAL A 68 8.23 10.34 -17.20
CA VAL A 68 8.95 9.15 -16.75
C VAL A 68 9.88 8.58 -17.85
N GLN A 69 9.52 8.78 -19.12
CA GLN A 69 10.31 8.44 -20.31
C GLN A 69 11.65 9.19 -20.44
N GLU A 70 11.74 10.45 -20.03
CA GLU A 70 12.99 11.23 -20.08
C GLU A 70 13.94 10.82 -18.95
N LEU A 71 13.40 10.50 -17.77
CA LEU A 71 14.17 10.13 -16.58
C LEU A 71 14.69 8.68 -16.63
N LYS A 72 14.06 7.80 -17.41
CA LYS A 72 14.56 6.44 -17.68
C LYS A 72 15.88 6.40 -18.43
N GLN A 73 16.25 7.45 -19.14
CA GLN A 73 17.50 7.44 -19.93
C GLN A 73 18.74 7.24 -19.07
N GLU A 74 18.67 7.58 -17.78
CA GLU A 74 19.75 7.42 -16.80
C GLU A 74 19.63 6.14 -15.96
N ALA A 75 18.47 5.47 -15.98
CA ALA A 75 18.19 4.30 -15.16
C ALA A 75 18.44 3.01 -15.95
N ARG A 76 19.12 2.02 -15.35
CA ARG A 76 19.17 0.67 -15.94
C ARG A 76 17.85 -0.06 -15.83
N LEU A 77 17.06 0.31 -14.82
CA LEU A 77 15.78 -0.29 -14.47
C LEU A 77 14.94 0.73 -13.70
N ALA A 78 13.63 0.73 -13.91
CA ALA A 78 12.69 1.55 -13.14
C ALA A 78 11.64 0.64 -12.47
N LEU A 79 11.47 0.82 -11.16
CA LEU A 79 10.55 0.08 -10.32
C LEU A 79 9.39 0.98 -9.90
N PHE A 80 8.17 0.61 -10.23
CA PHE A 80 6.97 1.43 -10.00
C PHE A 80 6.14 0.86 -8.85
N ALA A 81 5.98 1.66 -7.78
CA ALA A 81 5.27 1.22 -6.58
C ALA A 81 3.76 1.16 -6.79
N ASN A 82 3.16 2.21 -7.40
CA ASN A 82 1.72 2.36 -7.55
C ASN A 82 1.28 2.14 -9.01
N GLU A 83 1.07 3.20 -9.82
CA GLU A 83 0.79 3.06 -11.26
C GLU A 83 2.00 2.52 -12.02
N VAL A 84 1.82 1.41 -12.75
CA VAL A 84 2.86 0.77 -13.56
C VAL A 84 2.61 1.04 -15.06
N PRO A 85 3.49 1.79 -15.75
CA PRO A 85 3.36 1.99 -17.19
C PRO A 85 3.53 0.69 -17.98
N PRO A 86 3.01 0.62 -19.22
CA PRO A 86 3.26 -0.51 -20.09
C PRO A 86 4.76 -0.78 -20.28
N ASN A 87 5.15 -2.05 -20.20
CA ASN A 87 6.53 -2.54 -20.31
C ASN A 87 7.48 -2.13 -19.17
N GLU A 88 6.95 -1.63 -18.07
CA GLU A 88 7.73 -1.31 -16.87
C GLU A 88 7.60 -2.36 -15.78
N SER A 89 8.51 -2.30 -14.82
CA SER A 89 8.57 -3.29 -13.74
C SER A 89 7.71 -2.87 -12.55
N PRO A 90 6.70 -3.68 -12.18
CA PRO A 90 5.99 -3.49 -10.92
C PRO A 90 6.96 -3.71 -9.76
N TRP A 91 6.77 -2.94 -8.70
CA TRP A 91 7.59 -3.01 -7.49
C TRP A 91 6.76 -3.53 -6.30
N ILE A 92 7.25 -3.26 -5.10
CA ILE A 92 6.55 -3.41 -3.84
C ILE A 92 5.64 -2.21 -3.58
N TYR A 93 4.86 -2.31 -2.50
CA TYR A 93 4.21 -1.18 -1.87
C TYR A 93 4.34 -1.29 -0.34
N TRP A 94 3.93 -0.27 0.41
CA TRP A 94 4.17 -0.21 1.86
C TRP A 94 3.05 0.48 2.64
N PRO A 95 2.94 0.24 3.95
CA PRO A 95 2.06 0.99 4.84
C PRO A 95 2.46 2.45 4.94
N ARG A 96 1.55 3.32 5.38
CA ARG A 96 1.87 4.74 5.51
C ARG A 96 2.98 5.00 6.53
N HIS A 97 2.94 4.27 7.64
CA HIS A 97 3.90 4.37 8.75
C HIS A 97 4.38 2.98 9.16
N ILE A 98 5.39 2.49 8.46
CA ILE A 98 5.89 1.11 8.62
C ILE A 98 6.43 0.85 10.03
N GLN A 99 6.99 1.86 10.72
CA GLN A 99 7.47 1.70 12.09
C GLN A 99 6.31 1.42 13.05
N GLU A 100 5.23 2.19 12.97
CA GLU A 100 4.04 1.98 13.79
C GLU A 100 3.36 0.65 13.48
N VAL A 101 3.26 0.28 12.19
CA VAL A 101 2.72 -1.02 11.78
C VAL A 101 3.53 -2.17 12.37
N THR A 102 4.87 -2.10 12.28
CA THR A 102 5.75 -3.13 12.84
C THR A 102 5.53 -3.28 14.35
N GLN A 103 5.48 -2.19 15.10
CA GLN A 103 5.20 -2.21 16.54
C GLN A 103 3.82 -2.79 16.90
N VAL A 104 2.82 -2.63 16.02
CA VAL A 104 1.48 -3.21 16.20
C VAL A 104 1.49 -4.70 15.88
N CYS A 105 2.23 -5.13 14.85
CA CYS A 105 2.41 -6.54 14.48
C CYS A 105 3.20 -7.32 15.55
N ASP A 106 4.20 -6.71 16.19
CA ASP A 106 4.99 -7.32 17.27
C ASP A 106 4.15 -7.74 18.49
N LYS A 107 2.94 -7.17 18.64
CA LYS A 107 1.97 -7.55 19.68
C LYS A 107 1.19 -8.82 19.32
N GLY A 108 1.45 -9.41 18.16
CA GLY A 108 0.75 -10.57 17.62
C GLY A 108 -0.49 -10.21 16.80
N ILE A 109 -0.91 -11.18 15.99
CA ILE A 109 -2.09 -11.11 15.13
C ILE A 109 -3.28 -11.69 15.89
N LEU A 110 -4.40 -10.96 15.92
CA LEU A 110 -5.63 -11.43 16.56
C LEU A 110 -6.25 -12.56 15.73
N SER A 111 -6.67 -13.63 16.40
CA SER A 111 -7.45 -14.72 15.83
C SER A 111 -8.86 -14.27 15.43
N TYR A 112 -9.58 -15.15 14.72
CA TYR A 112 -10.97 -14.89 14.30
C TYR A 112 -11.91 -14.52 15.47
N ASP A 113 -11.76 -15.19 16.62
CA ASP A 113 -12.66 -15.03 17.78
C ASP A 113 -12.29 -13.81 18.64
N GLU A 114 -11.03 -13.37 18.61
CA GLU A 114 -10.59 -12.14 19.29
C GLU A 114 -11.03 -10.87 18.56
N ARG A 115 -11.50 -11.00 17.31
CA ARG A 115 -11.99 -9.90 16.47
C ARG A 115 -13.48 -9.70 16.70
N ASP A 116 -13.81 -8.54 17.26
CA ASP A 116 -15.17 -8.13 17.62
C ASP A 116 -15.86 -7.28 16.54
N CYS A 117 -15.20 -7.01 15.42
CA CYS A 117 -15.78 -6.36 14.25
C CYS A 117 -15.78 -7.34 13.07
N HIS A 118 -16.91 -7.52 12.39
CA HIS A 118 -16.95 -8.44 11.25
C HIS A 118 -16.29 -7.81 10.03
N SER A 119 -16.70 -6.60 9.68
CA SER A 119 -16.18 -5.88 8.53
C SER A 119 -16.14 -4.38 8.75
N ILE A 120 -15.09 -3.74 8.21
CA ILE A 120 -14.83 -2.31 8.43
C ILE A 120 -14.39 -1.59 7.16
N PHE A 121 -14.72 -0.31 7.09
CA PHE A 121 -14.06 0.68 6.25
C PHE A 121 -13.76 1.91 7.09
N ILE A 122 -12.51 2.36 7.09
CA ILE A 122 -12.13 3.68 7.60
C ILE A 122 -11.33 4.40 6.51
N GLY A 123 -11.76 5.60 6.11
CA GLY A 123 -11.01 6.40 5.16
C GLY A 123 -11.55 7.80 4.94
N ALA A 124 -10.83 8.60 4.14
CA ALA A 124 -11.25 9.95 3.80
C ALA A 124 -11.10 10.24 2.30
N ALA A 125 -12.03 11.00 1.73
CA ALA A 125 -11.84 11.61 0.41
C ALA A 125 -11.11 12.94 0.56
N GLU A 126 -9.86 12.96 0.10
CA GLU A 126 -8.93 14.10 0.18
C GLU A 126 -8.90 14.87 -1.15
N ASN A 127 -9.38 14.24 -2.23
CA ASN A 127 -9.52 14.86 -3.54
C ASN A 127 -10.81 14.38 -4.25
N PRO A 128 -11.23 15.09 -5.31
CA PRO A 128 -12.46 14.76 -6.04
C PRO A 128 -12.48 13.35 -6.64
N VAL A 129 -11.32 12.82 -7.07
CA VAL A 129 -11.22 11.48 -7.65
C VAL A 129 -11.59 10.42 -6.60
N GLN A 130 -11.01 10.51 -5.40
CA GLN A 130 -11.34 9.62 -4.29
C GLN A 130 -12.81 9.73 -3.88
N TYR A 131 -13.37 10.95 -3.85
CA TYR A 131 -14.78 11.15 -3.54
C TYR A 131 -15.66 10.38 -4.53
N VAL A 132 -15.49 10.62 -5.84
CA VAL A 132 -16.26 9.95 -6.89
C VAL A 132 -16.13 8.44 -6.78
N ASN A 133 -14.91 7.93 -6.62
CA ASN A 133 -14.65 6.49 -6.52
C ASN A 133 -15.34 5.84 -5.30
N ARG A 134 -15.40 6.54 -4.17
CA ARG A 134 -15.94 6.02 -2.91
C ARG A 134 -17.43 6.26 -2.71
N THR A 135 -18.06 7.05 -3.58
CA THR A 135 -19.51 7.31 -3.52
C THR A 135 -20.27 6.73 -4.73
N LYS A 136 -19.66 5.84 -5.52
CA LYS A 136 -20.34 5.10 -6.60
C LYS A 136 -21.53 4.29 -6.09
N PHE A 137 -21.43 3.77 -4.87
CA PHE A 137 -22.48 3.04 -4.17
C PHE A 137 -22.53 3.48 -2.70
N ASP A 138 -23.62 3.14 -2.02
CA ASP A 138 -23.69 3.20 -0.56
C ASP A 138 -22.98 1.98 0.05
N TRP A 139 -21.66 2.09 0.16
CA TRP A 139 -20.80 1.05 0.72
C TRP A 139 -21.03 0.81 2.21
N GLY A 140 -21.63 1.77 2.92
CA GLY A 140 -22.03 1.59 4.32
C GLY A 140 -23.03 0.45 4.51
N LEU A 141 -23.75 0.08 3.44
CA LEU A 141 -24.69 -1.04 3.47
C LEU A 141 -24.03 -2.41 3.47
N CYS A 142 -22.71 -2.55 3.25
CA CYS A 142 -22.05 -3.87 3.15
C CYS A 142 -21.03 -4.17 4.25
N VAL A 143 -20.76 -3.22 5.14
CA VAL A 143 -19.86 -3.41 6.28
C VAL A 143 -20.52 -3.04 7.59
N ASP A 144 -20.06 -3.62 8.71
CA ASP A 144 -20.61 -3.28 10.03
C ASP A 144 -20.26 -1.84 10.41
N ASN A 145 -19.00 -1.46 10.15
CA ASN A 145 -18.45 -0.18 10.56
C ASN A 145 -17.96 0.57 9.33
N PHE A 146 -18.71 1.60 8.92
CA PHE A 146 -18.33 2.47 7.81
C PHE A 146 -18.04 3.88 8.33
N ASP A 147 -16.76 4.26 8.36
CA ASP A 147 -16.31 5.60 8.73
C ASP A 147 -15.63 6.27 7.53
N PHE A 148 -16.39 7.12 6.86
CA PHE A 148 -15.93 7.85 5.68
C PHE A 148 -16.03 9.36 5.91
N SER A 149 -14.89 10.03 5.88
CA SER A 149 -14.82 11.49 6.01
C SER A 149 -14.59 12.16 4.65
N VAL A 150 -15.20 13.32 4.41
CA VAL A 150 -14.98 14.09 3.17
C VAL A 150 -14.19 15.34 3.52
N ASN A 151 -12.91 15.36 3.13
CA ASN A 151 -11.91 16.32 3.58
C ASN A 151 -11.12 16.94 2.41
N LEU A 152 -11.82 17.29 1.32
CA LEU A 152 -11.26 17.73 0.03
C LEU A 152 -10.24 18.89 0.08
N PHE A 153 -10.25 19.67 1.17
CA PHE A 153 -9.39 20.85 1.33
C PHE A 153 -8.72 20.90 2.72
N SER A 154 -8.77 19.80 3.48
CA SER A 154 -8.21 19.78 4.83
C SER A 154 -6.70 19.53 4.79
N LYS A 155 -5.96 20.30 5.59
CA LYS A 155 -4.54 19.99 5.89
C LYS A 155 -4.36 18.79 6.80
N ASN A 156 -5.43 18.37 7.49
CA ASN A 156 -5.45 17.17 8.30
C ASN A 156 -6.67 16.32 7.90
N PRO A 157 -6.56 15.53 6.82
CA PRO A 157 -7.71 14.84 6.26
C PRO A 157 -8.08 13.55 6.99
N HIS A 158 -7.31 13.12 8.00
CA HIS A 158 -7.60 11.89 8.73
C HIS A 158 -8.24 12.18 10.08
N LYS A 159 -9.34 11.48 10.36
CA LYS A 159 -10.07 11.56 11.63
C LYS A 159 -9.29 10.95 12.80
N TYR A 160 -8.46 9.95 12.51
CA TYR A 160 -7.70 9.18 13.48
C TYR A 160 -6.21 9.37 13.27
N SER A 161 -5.44 9.34 14.36
CA SER A 161 -3.99 9.10 14.26
C SER A 161 -3.72 7.70 13.68
N ASN A 162 -2.51 7.47 13.19
CA ASN A 162 -2.15 6.18 12.60
C ASN A 162 -2.32 5.02 13.59
N LEU A 163 -1.80 5.17 14.83
CA LEU A 163 -1.98 4.17 15.87
C LEU A 163 -3.46 3.91 16.22
N GLU A 164 -4.32 4.94 16.26
CA GLU A 164 -5.76 4.76 16.48
C GLU A 164 -6.40 4.00 15.33
N PHE A 165 -6.07 4.37 14.09
CA PHE A 165 -6.53 3.67 12.89
C PHE A 165 -6.11 2.19 12.92
N LEU A 166 -4.84 1.89 13.19
CA LEU A 166 -4.33 0.52 13.29
C LEU A 166 -5.03 -0.29 14.40
N LYS A 167 -5.29 0.34 15.56
CA LYS A 167 -6.06 -0.28 16.66
C LYS A 167 -7.52 -0.57 16.26
N LEU A 168 -8.12 0.27 15.42
CA LEU A 168 -9.49 0.06 14.94
C LEU A 168 -9.55 -1.05 13.90
N ILE A 169 -8.71 -1.03 12.87
CA ILE A 169 -8.80 -2.01 11.77
C ILE A 169 -8.44 -3.42 12.24
N ARG A 170 -7.49 -3.59 13.17
CA ARG A 170 -7.06 -4.92 13.62
C ARG A 170 -8.15 -5.71 14.35
N ARG A 171 -9.22 -5.04 14.78
CA ARG A 171 -10.41 -5.66 15.37
C ARG A 171 -11.34 -6.28 14.34
N ALA A 172 -11.19 -5.93 13.06
CA ALA A 172 -12.04 -6.40 11.99
C ALA A 172 -11.56 -7.71 11.38
N ARG A 173 -12.47 -8.56 10.93
CA ARG A 173 -12.13 -9.75 10.13
C ARG A 173 -11.87 -9.37 8.67
N PHE A 174 -12.76 -8.55 8.10
CA PHE A 174 -12.65 -8.08 6.73
C PHE A 174 -12.48 -6.57 6.67
N GLY A 175 -11.68 -6.09 5.72
CA GLY A 175 -11.47 -4.69 5.44
C GLY A 175 -12.00 -4.37 4.06
N LEU A 176 -13.06 -3.57 3.94
CA LEU A 176 -13.48 -3.09 2.63
C LEU A 176 -12.39 -2.16 2.09
N SER A 177 -11.99 -2.44 0.87
CA SER A 177 -11.02 -1.64 0.13
C SER A 177 -11.75 -0.91 -0.99
N LEU A 178 -11.65 0.42 -0.99
CA LEU A 178 -12.22 1.27 -2.03
C LEU A 178 -11.11 2.04 -2.73
N GLU A 179 -11.25 2.15 -4.05
CA GLU A 179 -10.29 2.77 -4.96
C GLU A 179 -9.86 4.16 -4.46
N GLY A 180 -8.55 4.38 -4.50
CA GLY A 180 -7.88 5.58 -4.03
C GLY A 180 -7.69 6.64 -5.13
N TYR A 181 -6.58 7.37 -5.01
CA TYR A 181 -6.10 8.26 -6.06
C TYR A 181 -5.26 7.49 -7.08
N GLY A 182 -4.25 6.75 -6.62
CA GLY A 182 -3.56 5.71 -7.39
C GLY A 182 -4.30 4.37 -7.39
N PRO A 183 -3.87 3.41 -8.23
CA PRO A 183 -4.46 2.07 -8.31
C PRO A 183 -4.27 1.22 -7.05
N LYS A 184 -3.30 1.51 -6.19
CA LYS A 184 -3.03 0.83 -4.91
C LYS A 184 -3.22 1.77 -3.72
N CYS A 185 -3.63 1.23 -2.56
CA CYS A 185 -3.82 2.00 -1.33
C CYS A 185 -3.05 1.41 -0.14
N GLN A 186 -2.39 2.27 0.64
CA GLN A 186 -1.57 1.86 1.79
C GLN A 186 -2.38 1.12 2.85
N ARG A 187 -3.66 1.49 2.99
CA ARG A 187 -4.65 0.83 3.84
C ARG A 187 -4.77 -0.67 3.53
N ASP A 188 -4.61 -1.08 2.28
CA ASP A 188 -4.73 -2.48 1.89
C ASP A 188 -3.54 -3.28 2.45
N ILE A 189 -2.35 -2.66 2.44
CA ILE A 189 -1.15 -3.21 3.06
C ILE A 189 -1.30 -3.26 4.59
N GLU A 190 -1.89 -2.21 5.19
CA GLU A 190 -2.16 -2.14 6.63
C GLU A 190 -3.19 -3.17 7.10
N TYR A 191 -4.21 -3.46 6.27
CA TYR A 191 -5.12 -4.58 6.50
C TYR A 191 -4.36 -5.90 6.53
N MET A 192 -3.58 -6.20 5.48
CA MET A 192 -2.85 -7.45 5.38
C MET A 192 -1.82 -7.65 6.49
N ALA A 193 -1.09 -6.59 6.88
CA ALA A 193 -0.16 -6.60 7.99
C ALA A 193 -0.81 -6.98 9.33
N ASN A 194 -2.08 -6.60 9.52
CA ASN A 194 -2.87 -6.91 10.72
C ASN A 194 -3.70 -8.18 10.57
N GLY A 195 -3.51 -8.98 9.51
CA GLY A 195 -4.32 -10.19 9.24
C GLY A 195 -5.80 -9.90 8.96
N VAL A 196 -6.14 -8.67 8.60
CA VAL A 196 -7.47 -8.31 8.10
C VAL A 196 -7.53 -8.70 6.63
N VAL A 197 -8.55 -9.45 6.22
CA VAL A 197 -8.68 -9.88 4.82
C VAL A 197 -9.32 -8.75 4.01
N PRO A 198 -8.62 -8.15 3.04
CA PRO A 198 -9.17 -7.08 2.23
C PRO A 198 -10.26 -7.60 1.26
N VAL A 199 -11.26 -6.74 1.01
CA VAL A 199 -12.28 -6.94 -0.02
C VAL A 199 -12.14 -5.81 -1.05
N PHE A 200 -11.53 -6.12 -2.19
CA PHE A 200 -11.27 -5.14 -3.26
C PHE A 200 -12.49 -4.95 -4.17
N THR A 201 -12.66 -3.72 -4.65
CA THR A 201 -13.82 -3.31 -5.47
C THR A 201 -13.46 -2.72 -6.84
N TRP A 202 -12.21 -2.81 -7.28
CA TRP A 202 -11.73 -2.30 -8.58
C TRP A 202 -10.67 -3.23 -9.17
N ASP A 203 -10.36 -3.11 -10.47
CA ASP A 203 -9.56 -4.14 -11.18
C ASP A 203 -8.03 -3.92 -11.15
N THR A 204 -7.58 -2.68 -10.94
CA THR A 204 -6.18 -2.29 -11.17
C THR A 204 -5.28 -2.38 -9.93
N PHE A 205 -5.77 -2.87 -8.79
CA PHE A 205 -5.01 -2.89 -7.52
C PHE A 205 -3.85 -3.88 -7.45
N ASN A 206 -3.80 -4.86 -8.37
CA ASN A 206 -3.00 -6.08 -8.16
C ASN A 206 -1.73 -6.17 -9.04
N ASP A 207 -1.22 -5.03 -9.49
CA ASP A 207 0.03 -4.92 -10.25
C ASP A 207 1.27 -4.83 -9.33
N TYR A 208 1.33 -5.69 -8.31
CA TYR A 208 2.53 -5.88 -7.46
C TYR A 208 3.55 -6.78 -8.15
N HIS A 209 4.82 -6.68 -7.77
CA HIS A 209 5.83 -7.65 -8.23
C HIS A 209 5.43 -9.10 -7.94
N ASN A 210 5.00 -9.35 -6.70
CA ASN A 210 4.42 -10.61 -6.27
C ASN A 210 2.90 -10.41 -6.15
N PRO A 211 2.10 -10.69 -7.19
CA PRO A 211 0.67 -10.39 -7.19
C PRO A 211 -0.07 -11.18 -6.11
N LEU A 212 -1.10 -10.55 -5.55
CA LEU A 212 -2.06 -11.20 -4.68
C LEU A 212 -2.90 -12.20 -5.46
N GLN A 213 -3.52 -13.14 -4.76
CA GLN A 213 -4.40 -14.16 -5.34
C GLN A 213 -5.77 -14.10 -4.67
N GLU A 214 -6.84 -14.04 -5.47
CA GLU A 214 -8.22 -14.08 -4.98
C GLU A 214 -8.48 -15.39 -4.22
N ASP A 215 -9.29 -15.31 -3.16
CA ASP A 215 -9.60 -16.41 -2.23
C ASP A 215 -8.37 -17.00 -1.50
N VAL A 216 -7.18 -16.42 -1.70
CA VAL A 216 -5.96 -16.75 -0.94
C VAL A 216 -5.56 -15.58 -0.06
N HIS A 217 -5.55 -14.36 -0.60
CA HIS A 217 -5.14 -13.15 0.11
C HIS A 217 -6.29 -12.13 0.22
N TYR A 218 -7.29 -12.19 -0.66
CA TYR A 218 -8.36 -11.18 -0.69
C TYR A 218 -9.66 -11.74 -1.26
N LEU A 219 -10.75 -11.00 -1.07
CA LEU A 219 -12.01 -11.21 -1.77
C LEU A 219 -12.23 -10.10 -2.81
N TYR A 220 -12.81 -10.42 -3.95
CA TYR A 220 -13.15 -9.43 -4.97
C TYR A 220 -14.66 -9.24 -5.13
N ALA A 221 -15.14 -8.00 -5.08
CA ALA A 221 -16.57 -7.70 -5.21
C ALA A 221 -16.79 -6.29 -5.81
N ARG A 222 -17.53 -6.19 -6.92
CA ARG A 222 -17.79 -4.91 -7.61
C ARG A 222 -18.98 -4.13 -7.05
N HIS A 223 -19.78 -4.77 -6.21
CA HIS A 223 -21.03 -4.20 -5.68
C HIS A 223 -21.20 -4.52 -4.18
N PRO A 224 -21.83 -3.63 -3.38
CA PRO A 224 -22.09 -3.89 -1.95
C PRO A 224 -22.78 -5.24 -1.65
N ARG A 225 -23.64 -5.71 -2.57
CA ARG A 225 -24.30 -7.02 -2.44
C ARG A 225 -23.30 -8.18 -2.50
N GLU A 226 -22.38 -8.13 -3.45
CA GLU A 226 -21.33 -9.15 -3.63
C GLU A 226 -20.38 -9.17 -2.43
N VAL A 227 -20.06 -8.00 -1.85
CA VAL A 227 -19.25 -7.90 -0.62
C VAL A 227 -19.91 -8.72 0.49
N LYS A 228 -21.21 -8.51 0.72
CA LYS A 228 -21.98 -9.25 1.74
C LYS A 228 -22.02 -10.75 1.45
N GLU A 229 -22.30 -11.13 0.20
CA GLU A 229 -22.38 -12.52 -0.23
C GLU A 229 -21.05 -13.26 0.00
N LYS A 230 -19.92 -12.66 -0.42
CA LYS A 230 -18.60 -13.26 -0.27
C LYS A 230 -18.14 -13.36 1.19
N ILE A 231 -18.35 -12.30 1.96
CA ILE A 231 -18.06 -12.31 3.40
C ILE A 231 -18.87 -13.40 4.10
N ALA A 232 -20.18 -13.52 3.81
CA ALA A 232 -21.05 -14.52 4.42
C ALA A 232 -20.72 -15.96 4.00
N ALA A 233 -20.22 -16.15 2.77
CA ALA A 233 -19.79 -17.46 2.26
C ALA A 233 -18.43 -17.92 2.81
N THR A 234 -17.65 -17.00 3.39
CA THR A 234 -16.31 -17.32 3.91
C THR A 234 -16.43 -17.93 5.31
N SER A 235 -16.06 -19.21 5.45
CA SER A 235 -16.02 -19.87 6.76
C SER A 235 -14.92 -19.29 7.64
N LYS A 236 -14.98 -19.57 8.94
CA LYS A 236 -13.93 -19.18 9.90
C LYS A 236 -12.56 -19.78 9.52
N GLU A 237 -12.54 -21.04 9.13
CA GLU A 237 -11.33 -21.77 8.71
C GLU A 237 -10.75 -21.13 7.46
N LYS A 238 -11.60 -20.83 6.48
CA LYS A 238 -11.16 -20.18 5.25
C LYS A 238 -10.63 -18.78 5.52
N TRP A 239 -11.32 -18.00 6.35
CA TRP A 239 -10.84 -16.69 6.76
C TRP A 239 -9.47 -16.78 7.46
N GLN A 240 -9.27 -17.76 8.33
CA GLN A 240 -8.00 -17.91 9.07
C GLN A 240 -6.84 -18.26 8.13
N GLU A 241 -7.09 -19.12 7.13
CA GLU A 241 -6.13 -19.39 6.06
C GLU A 241 -5.76 -18.10 5.31
N MET A 242 -6.77 -17.33 4.87
CA MET A 242 -6.54 -16.08 4.14
C MET A 242 -5.82 -15.03 4.99
N SER A 243 -6.20 -14.88 6.25
CA SER A 243 -5.55 -13.97 7.22
C SER A 243 -4.08 -14.31 7.39
N ASN A 244 -3.73 -15.59 7.51
CA ASN A 244 -2.34 -16.03 7.62
C ASN A 244 -1.56 -15.74 6.32
N ASN A 245 -2.16 -16.02 5.16
CA ASN A 245 -1.55 -15.72 3.86
C ASN A 245 -1.32 -14.22 3.65
N CYS A 246 -2.25 -13.36 4.10
CA CYS A 246 -2.06 -11.91 4.09
C CYS A 246 -0.82 -11.48 4.86
N VAL A 247 -0.65 -12.01 6.08
CA VAL A 247 0.48 -11.68 6.96
C VAL A 247 1.79 -12.20 6.37
N GLU A 248 1.78 -13.42 5.83
CA GLU A 248 2.95 -14.00 5.15
C GLU A 248 3.35 -13.16 3.93
N TRP A 249 2.38 -12.79 3.10
CA TRP A 249 2.61 -11.95 1.93
C TRP A 249 3.14 -10.57 2.33
N PHE A 250 2.57 -9.93 3.35
CA PHE A 250 3.07 -8.67 3.90
C PHE A 250 4.52 -8.82 4.38
N ASN A 251 4.81 -9.86 5.16
CA ASN A 251 6.16 -10.09 5.69
C ASN A 251 7.18 -10.30 4.59
N LYS A 252 6.82 -10.99 3.50
CA LYS A 252 7.68 -11.20 2.34
C LYS A 252 7.92 -9.92 1.54
N ASN A 253 6.88 -9.10 1.33
CA ASN A 253 6.89 -8.05 0.31
C ASN A 253 6.95 -6.61 0.84
N CYS A 254 6.48 -6.37 2.06
CA CYS A 254 6.13 -5.04 2.54
C CYS A 254 6.70 -4.70 3.93
N SER A 255 7.06 -5.70 4.74
CA SER A 255 7.79 -5.48 6.00
C SER A 255 9.13 -4.79 5.73
N ILE A 256 9.76 -4.20 6.74
CA ILE A 256 11.06 -3.50 6.57
C ILE A 256 12.09 -4.40 5.89
N GLU A 257 12.23 -5.65 6.33
CA GLU A 257 13.15 -6.60 5.73
C GLU A 257 12.65 -7.18 4.41
N GLY A 258 11.36 -7.56 4.34
CA GLY A 258 10.77 -8.18 3.15
C GLY A 258 10.74 -7.25 1.95
N SER A 259 10.37 -5.99 2.15
CA SER A 259 10.40 -4.93 1.13
C SER A 259 11.79 -4.74 0.53
N PHE A 260 12.81 -4.69 1.38
CA PHE A 260 14.20 -4.59 0.93
C PHE A 260 14.61 -5.84 0.14
N LYS A 261 14.40 -7.03 0.70
CA LYS A 261 14.77 -8.31 0.05
C LYS A 261 14.07 -8.50 -1.28
N THR A 262 12.78 -8.18 -1.37
CA THR A 262 12.01 -8.25 -2.60
C THR A 262 12.54 -7.24 -3.62
N THR A 263 12.89 -6.02 -3.20
CA THR A 263 13.56 -5.05 -4.08
C THR A 263 14.87 -5.63 -4.65
N MET A 264 15.69 -6.25 -3.80
CA MET A 264 16.94 -6.88 -4.23
C MET A 264 16.71 -8.05 -5.20
N GLU A 265 15.68 -8.87 -4.95
CA GLU A 265 15.28 -9.96 -5.85
C GLU A 265 14.92 -9.44 -7.24
N ILE A 266 14.19 -8.32 -7.31
CA ILE A 266 13.77 -7.73 -8.58
C ILE A 266 14.98 -7.21 -9.38
N ILE A 267 15.87 -6.45 -8.74
CA ILE A 267 16.98 -5.78 -9.44
C ILE A 267 18.13 -6.70 -9.83
N SER A 268 18.17 -7.90 -9.26
CA SER A 268 19.19 -8.93 -9.52
C SER A 268 18.85 -9.84 -10.71
N LYS A 269 17.67 -9.67 -11.31
CA LYS A 269 17.27 -10.35 -12.57
C LYS A 269 17.98 -9.73 -13.77
#